data_AF-A0A1G7JS12-F1
#
_entry.id   AF-A0A1G7JS12-F1
#
_cell.length_a   1.000
_cell.length_b   1.000
_cell.length_c   1.000
_cell.angle_alpha   90.00
_cell.angle_beta   90.00
_cell.angle_gamma   90.00
#
_symmetry.space_group_name_H-M   'P 1'
#
loop_
_entity.id
_entity.type
_entity.pdbx_description
1 polymer ?
#
loop_
_entity_poly.entity_id
_entity_poly.type
_entity_poly.pdbx_seq_one_letter_code
_entity_poly.pdbx_strand_id
1 'polypeptide(L)'
;MSDSTTPDLDAVVDQPDEQFRANLGPALDGLDDEDALAELLVTRPTVYERLTDRMATFEGITEFATNDPETVEQYLRVLWGGMGLIAANISAVGDAVTVETTVNWEATDSPVAFHAATDPETGSISGGPTLADDPKITFEGQTEVLFRMLGDDEFNGQLAFVQNRFDIIGPLERSRQFNETMEAVGEAMEALV
;
A
#
# COMPACT_ATOMS: atom_id res chain seq x y z
N MET A 1 33.26 -14.51 1.26
CA MET A 1 33.02 -13.45 0.27
C MET A 1 31.80 -13.88 -0.52
N SER A 2 30.65 -13.35 -0.12
CA SER A 2 29.48 -13.23 -0.99
C SER A 2 29.09 -11.77 -0.80
N ASP A 3 29.47 -10.90 -1.73
CA ASP A 3 28.73 -9.66 -1.93
C ASP A 3 27.34 -10.11 -2.39
N SER A 4 26.41 -10.29 -1.45
CA SER A 4 24.99 -10.18 -1.82
C SER A 4 24.72 -8.69 -1.85
N THR A 5 25.04 -8.05 -2.96
CA THR A 5 24.58 -6.69 -3.20
C THR A 5 23.06 -6.75 -3.28
N THR A 6 22.39 -6.38 -2.20
CA THR A 6 20.97 -6.04 -2.18
C THR A 6 20.68 -5.21 -3.43
N PRO A 7 19.80 -5.66 -4.33
CA PRO A 7 19.47 -4.91 -5.53
C PRO A 7 18.99 -3.52 -5.14
N ASP A 8 19.41 -2.50 -5.89
CA ASP A 8 18.96 -1.14 -5.63
C ASP A 8 17.48 -1.01 -5.99
N LEU A 9 16.64 -0.65 -5.02
CA LEU A 9 15.18 -0.52 -5.19
C LEU A 9 14.82 0.42 -6.35
N ASP A 10 15.56 1.52 -6.51
CA ASP A 10 15.37 2.48 -7.60
C ASP A 10 15.52 1.81 -8.98
N ALA A 11 16.55 0.97 -9.13
CA ALA A 11 16.75 0.21 -10.36
C ALA A 11 15.74 -0.93 -10.51
N VAL A 12 15.23 -1.50 -9.41
CA VAL A 12 14.27 -2.62 -9.44
C VAL A 12 12.88 -2.17 -9.89
N VAL A 13 12.37 -1.03 -9.41
CA VAL A 13 11.01 -0.57 -9.76
C VAL A 13 10.82 -0.35 -11.28
N ASP A 14 11.89 0.02 -11.99
CA ASP A 14 11.88 0.25 -13.43
C ASP A 14 12.14 -1.03 -14.26
N GLN A 15 12.35 -2.19 -13.62
CA GLN A 15 12.62 -3.44 -14.33
C GLN A 15 11.38 -4.04 -14.99
N PRO A 16 11.57 -4.81 -16.08
CA PRO A 16 10.49 -5.65 -16.64
C PRO A 16 9.96 -6.64 -15.60
N ASP A 17 8.69 -7.04 -15.75
CA ASP A 17 7.94 -7.80 -14.73
C ASP A 17 8.66 -9.04 -14.19
N GLU A 18 9.30 -9.82 -15.06
CA GLU A 18 10.04 -11.02 -14.65
C GLU A 18 11.23 -10.69 -13.71
N GLN A 19 11.94 -9.60 -14.01
CA GLN A 19 13.09 -9.15 -13.22
C GLN A 19 12.63 -8.44 -11.95
N PHE A 20 11.58 -7.60 -12.04
CA PHE A 20 10.95 -6.97 -10.88
C PHE A 20 10.51 -8.04 -9.87
N ARG A 21 9.78 -9.06 -10.33
CA ARG A 21 9.34 -10.19 -9.51
C ARG A 21 10.49 -10.93 -8.83
N ALA A 22 11.61 -11.13 -9.53
CA ALA A 22 12.75 -11.85 -8.99
C ALA A 22 13.59 -11.03 -7.99
N ASN A 23 13.58 -9.71 -8.12
CA ASN A 23 14.48 -8.82 -7.39
C ASN A 23 13.79 -7.98 -6.32
N LEU A 24 12.45 -7.90 -6.30
CA LEU A 24 11.71 -7.05 -5.36
C LEU A 24 12.00 -7.44 -3.90
N GLY A 25 11.79 -8.70 -3.51
CA GLY A 25 12.03 -9.14 -2.12
C GLY A 25 13.43 -8.77 -1.63
N PRO A 26 14.49 -9.19 -2.34
CA PRO A 26 15.86 -8.79 -1.99
C PRO A 26 16.10 -7.27 -1.97
N ALA A 27 15.35 -6.46 -2.73
CA ALA A 27 15.46 -5.00 -2.71
C ALA A 27 14.71 -4.34 -1.55
N LEU A 28 13.70 -5.03 -1.00
CA LEU A 28 12.93 -4.61 0.17
C LEU A 28 13.58 -5.04 1.49
N ASP A 29 14.51 -6.00 1.46
CA ASP A 29 15.20 -6.51 2.65
C ASP A 29 15.82 -5.35 3.47
N GLY A 30 15.34 -5.20 4.71
CA GLY A 30 15.80 -4.20 5.67
C GLY A 30 15.13 -2.83 5.55
N LEU A 31 14.17 -2.64 4.63
CA LEU A 31 13.35 -1.42 4.55
C LEU A 31 12.14 -1.45 5.51
N ASP A 32 11.95 -2.53 6.24
CA ASP A 32 10.99 -2.62 7.34
C ASP A 32 11.51 -1.99 8.65
N ASP A 33 12.79 -1.62 8.70
CA ASP A 33 13.39 -0.80 9.74
C ASP A 33 13.01 0.68 9.56
N GLU A 34 12.59 1.32 10.66
CA GLU A 34 12.10 2.71 10.65
C GLU A 34 13.16 3.70 10.15
N ASP A 35 14.43 3.54 10.55
CA ASP A 35 15.51 4.44 10.16
C ASP A 35 15.82 4.29 8.66
N ALA A 36 15.85 3.06 8.16
CA ALA A 36 16.07 2.77 6.75
C ALA A 36 14.93 3.30 5.85
N LEU A 37 13.69 3.15 6.30
CA LEU A 37 12.52 3.66 5.60
C LEU A 37 12.47 5.20 5.61
N ALA A 38 12.78 5.82 6.74
CA ALA A 38 12.91 7.26 6.84
C ALA A 38 14.01 7.80 5.92
N GLU A 39 15.15 7.12 5.82
CA GLU A 39 16.21 7.46 4.87
C GLU A 39 15.73 7.36 3.41
N LEU A 40 14.99 6.31 3.05
CA LEU A 40 14.41 6.17 1.71
C LEU A 40 13.48 7.36 1.38
N LEU A 41 12.56 7.70 2.28
CA LEU A 41 11.60 8.78 2.07
C LEU A 41 12.26 10.15 1.91
N VAL A 42 13.35 10.40 2.63
CA VAL A 42 14.09 11.68 2.56
C VAL A 42 14.99 11.74 1.33
N THR A 43 15.71 10.66 1.03
CA THR A 43 16.74 10.67 -0.02
C THR A 43 16.18 10.40 -1.41
N ARG A 44 15.12 9.59 -1.49
CA ARG A 44 14.55 9.06 -2.73
C ARG A 44 13.02 8.94 -2.64
N PRO A 45 12.27 10.01 -2.33
CA PRO A 45 10.81 9.97 -2.18
C PRO A 45 10.09 9.41 -3.42
N THR A 46 10.58 9.76 -4.62
CA THR A 46 10.01 9.29 -5.88
C THR A 46 10.20 7.79 -6.14
N VAL A 47 11.11 7.11 -5.43
CA VAL A 47 11.24 5.65 -5.49
C VAL A 47 10.12 4.98 -4.72
N TYR A 48 9.70 5.56 -3.59
CA TYR A 48 8.59 5.05 -2.79
C TYR A 48 7.25 5.18 -3.54
N GLU A 49 7.00 6.32 -4.17
CA GLU A 49 5.83 6.54 -5.02
C GLU A 49 5.81 5.56 -6.21
N ARG A 50 6.92 5.44 -6.94
CA ARG A 50 7.03 4.50 -8.06
C ARG A 50 6.88 3.04 -7.62
N LEU A 51 7.35 2.66 -6.44
CA LEU A 51 7.12 1.31 -5.93
C LEU A 51 5.63 1.04 -5.71
N THR A 52 4.90 2.02 -5.17
CA THR A 52 3.47 1.93 -4.90
C THR A 52 2.67 1.80 -6.22
N ASP A 53 2.92 2.70 -7.17
CA ASP A 53 2.33 2.65 -8.52
C ASP A 53 2.69 1.33 -9.24
N ARG A 54 3.96 0.92 -9.17
CA ARG A 54 4.43 -0.32 -9.80
C ARG A 54 3.70 -1.54 -9.25
N MET A 55 3.48 -1.63 -7.94
CA MET A 55 2.73 -2.72 -7.32
C MET A 55 1.24 -2.67 -7.64
N ALA A 56 0.65 -1.48 -7.74
CA ALA A 56 -0.75 -1.29 -8.12
C ALA A 56 -1.04 -1.72 -9.58
N THR A 57 -0.06 -1.52 -10.46
CA THR A 57 -0.18 -1.79 -11.90
C THR A 57 0.54 -3.07 -12.37
N PHE A 58 1.09 -3.85 -11.44
CA PHE A 58 1.88 -5.04 -11.76
C PHE A 58 1.06 -6.15 -12.42
N GLU A 59 1.38 -6.48 -13.67
CA GLU A 59 0.74 -7.60 -14.36
C GLU A 59 1.13 -8.93 -13.71
N GLY A 60 0.13 -9.72 -13.32
CA GLY A 60 0.35 -11.00 -12.67
C GLY A 60 0.56 -10.93 -11.16
N ILE A 61 0.17 -9.84 -10.50
CA ILE A 61 0.22 -9.71 -9.03
C ILE A 61 -0.47 -10.87 -8.29
N THR A 62 -1.58 -11.40 -8.80
CA THR A 62 -2.25 -12.58 -8.22
C THR A 62 -1.32 -13.81 -8.22
N GLU A 63 -0.66 -14.08 -9.35
CA GLU A 63 0.27 -15.21 -9.46
C GLU A 63 1.50 -14.98 -8.59
N PHE A 64 2.03 -13.75 -8.57
CA PHE A 64 3.17 -13.41 -7.74
C PHE A 64 2.87 -13.58 -6.26
N ALA A 65 1.78 -12.99 -5.77
CA ALA A 65 1.39 -13.10 -4.37
C ALA A 65 1.03 -14.53 -3.94
N THR A 66 0.60 -15.37 -4.87
CA THR A 66 0.38 -16.81 -4.62
C THR A 66 1.71 -17.58 -4.47
N ASN A 67 2.70 -17.25 -5.30
CA ASN A 67 3.97 -17.96 -5.33
C ASN A 67 4.99 -17.43 -4.32
N ASP A 68 4.90 -16.15 -3.97
CA ASP A 68 5.79 -15.45 -3.05
C ASP A 68 5.00 -14.43 -2.21
N PRO A 69 4.18 -14.92 -1.26
CA PRO A 69 3.41 -14.04 -0.38
C PRO A 69 4.30 -13.21 0.54
N GLU A 70 5.48 -13.71 0.91
CA GLU A 70 6.39 -13.04 1.85
C GLU A 70 6.89 -11.71 1.29
N THR A 71 7.29 -11.67 0.01
CA THR A 71 7.68 -10.43 -0.65
C THR A 71 6.52 -9.41 -0.71
N VAL A 72 5.29 -9.88 -0.93
CA VAL A 72 4.12 -9.01 -0.93
C VAL A 72 3.83 -8.45 0.47
N GLU A 73 4.00 -9.26 1.52
CA GLU A 73 3.90 -8.79 2.90
C GLU A 73 5.00 -7.77 3.24
N GLN A 74 6.24 -7.97 2.77
CA GLN A 74 7.32 -7.00 2.92
C GLN A 74 6.96 -5.67 2.27
N TYR A 75 6.44 -5.69 1.04
CA TYR A 75 5.94 -4.48 0.38
C TYR A 75 4.87 -3.77 1.22
N LEU A 76 3.89 -4.53 1.75
CA LEU A 76 2.84 -3.95 2.57
C LEU A 76 3.38 -3.31 3.86
N ARG A 77 4.42 -3.89 4.49
CA ARG A 77 5.10 -3.26 5.63
C ARG A 77 5.75 -1.93 5.22
N VAL A 78 6.44 -1.91 4.08
CA VAL A 78 7.09 -0.69 3.55
C VAL A 78 6.05 0.38 3.20
N LEU A 79 4.96 0.02 2.52
CA LEU A 79 3.86 0.92 2.15
C LEU A 79 3.22 1.56 3.39
N TRP A 80 2.76 0.75 4.35
CA TRP A 80 2.04 1.29 5.50
C TRP A 80 2.98 2.00 6.49
N GLY A 81 4.21 1.50 6.65
CA GLY A 81 5.26 2.18 7.41
C GLY A 81 5.62 3.54 6.81
N GLY A 82 5.71 3.60 5.48
CA GLY A 82 6.04 4.82 4.76
C GLY A 82 4.96 5.88 4.91
N MET A 83 3.70 5.52 4.67
CA MET A 83 2.56 6.43 4.91
C MET A 83 2.46 6.88 6.36
N GLY A 84 2.72 6.00 7.33
CA GLY A 84 2.75 6.37 8.74
C GLY A 84 3.84 7.40 9.08
N LEU A 85 5.05 7.20 8.56
CA LEU A 85 6.16 8.14 8.73
C LEU A 85 5.87 9.50 8.08
N ILE A 86 5.30 9.51 6.89
CA ILE A 86 4.90 10.73 6.18
C ILE A 86 3.85 11.49 7.00
N ALA A 87 2.77 10.82 7.42
CA ALA A 87 1.70 11.43 8.20
C ALA A 87 2.21 11.99 9.55
N ALA A 88 3.11 11.28 10.22
CA ALA A 88 3.70 11.71 11.49
C ALA A 88 4.62 12.94 11.37
N ASN A 89 5.31 13.09 10.23
CA ASN A 89 6.34 14.13 10.06
C ASN A 89 5.87 15.32 9.20
N ILE A 90 4.79 15.17 8.44
CA ILE A 90 4.26 16.20 7.54
C ILE A 90 2.86 16.56 7.97
N SER A 91 2.73 17.71 8.63
CA SER A 91 1.46 18.15 9.23
C SER A 91 0.32 18.21 8.22
N ALA A 92 0.58 18.63 6.97
CA ALA A 92 -0.46 18.68 5.94
C ALA A 92 -1.06 17.30 5.64
N VAL A 93 -0.24 16.24 5.70
CA VAL A 93 -0.70 14.85 5.49
C VAL A 93 -1.45 14.34 6.72
N GLY A 94 -0.91 14.58 7.92
CA GLY A 94 -1.60 14.21 9.16
C GLY A 94 -2.95 14.93 9.36
N ASP A 95 -3.02 16.21 9.00
CA ASP A 95 -4.24 17.03 9.06
C ASP A 95 -5.32 16.56 8.06
N ALA A 96 -4.92 15.86 6.99
CA ALA A 96 -5.85 15.27 6.03
C ALA A 96 -6.53 14.00 6.57
N VAL A 97 -5.99 13.39 7.64
CA VAL A 97 -6.60 12.25 8.31
C VAL A 97 -7.79 12.73 9.15
N THR A 98 -8.99 12.61 8.60
CA THR A 98 -10.21 13.15 9.23
C THR A 98 -11.15 12.10 9.79
N VAL A 99 -10.80 10.81 9.67
CA VAL A 99 -11.71 9.71 9.95
C VAL A 99 -11.04 8.59 10.74
N GLU A 100 -11.61 8.19 11.89
CA GLU A 100 -11.06 7.11 12.74
C GLU A 100 -11.54 5.71 12.30
N THR A 101 -10.82 4.99 11.45
CA THR A 101 -11.32 3.72 10.91
C THR A 101 -10.27 2.63 10.91
N THR A 102 -10.73 1.39 10.86
CA THR A 102 -9.90 0.22 10.53
C THR A 102 -10.50 -0.46 9.31
N VAL A 103 -9.67 -0.73 8.32
CA VAL A 103 -10.04 -1.33 7.05
C VAL A 103 -9.23 -2.58 6.84
N ASN A 104 -9.89 -3.66 6.41
CA ASN A 104 -9.24 -4.86 5.91
C ASN A 104 -9.42 -4.96 4.40
N TRP A 105 -8.45 -5.56 3.73
CA TRP A 105 -8.53 -6.03 2.36
C TRP A 105 -8.20 -7.52 2.35
N GLU A 106 -9.10 -8.32 1.79
CA GLU A 106 -8.98 -9.78 1.73
C GLU A 106 -9.13 -10.25 0.29
N ALA A 107 -8.06 -10.85 -0.25
CA ALA A 107 -8.08 -11.41 -1.59
C ALA A 107 -8.83 -12.75 -1.60
N THR A 108 -9.63 -12.95 -2.64
CA THR A 108 -10.41 -14.18 -2.88
C THR A 108 -9.68 -15.17 -3.79
N ASP A 109 -8.63 -14.72 -4.47
CA ASP A 109 -7.89 -15.46 -5.50
C ASP A 109 -6.39 -15.65 -5.18
N SER A 110 -5.94 -15.19 -4.02
CA SER A 110 -4.56 -15.36 -3.51
C SER A 110 -4.56 -15.32 -1.98
N PRO A 111 -3.44 -15.62 -1.28
CA PRO A 111 -3.36 -15.53 0.18
C PRO A 111 -3.21 -14.08 0.70
N VAL A 112 -3.27 -13.07 -0.17
CA VAL A 112 -3.11 -11.67 0.22
C VAL A 112 -4.19 -11.25 1.20
N ALA A 113 -3.73 -10.71 2.32
CA ALA A 113 -4.56 -10.03 3.30
C ALA A 113 -3.76 -8.88 3.91
N PHE A 114 -4.39 -7.72 4.08
CA PHE A 114 -3.76 -6.57 4.70
C PHE A 114 -4.80 -5.66 5.35
N HIS A 115 -4.31 -4.72 6.15
CA HIS A 115 -5.17 -3.77 6.83
C HIS A 115 -4.52 -2.39 6.91
N ALA A 116 -5.36 -1.42 7.26
CA ALA A 116 -4.98 -0.06 7.56
C ALA A 116 -5.83 0.45 8.71
N ALA A 117 -5.27 1.35 9.50
CA ALA A 117 -5.99 2.10 10.50
C ALA A 117 -5.59 3.57 10.42
N THR A 118 -6.59 4.43 10.58
CA THR A 118 -6.43 5.88 10.60
C THR A 118 -6.95 6.42 11.92
N ASP A 119 -6.25 7.38 12.50
CA ASP A 119 -6.65 8.07 13.72
C ASP A 119 -6.53 9.60 13.52
N PRO A 120 -7.66 10.32 13.44
CA PRO A 120 -7.67 11.76 13.22
C PRO A 120 -7.28 12.57 14.46
N GLU A 121 -7.32 11.99 15.68
CA GLU A 121 -6.88 12.71 16.88
C GLU A 121 -5.35 12.89 16.89
N THR A 122 -4.65 11.90 16.33
CA THR A 122 -3.18 11.90 16.23
C THR A 122 -2.68 12.22 14.81
N GLY A 123 -3.58 12.30 13.82
CA GLY A 123 -3.22 12.44 12.41
C GLY A 123 -2.45 11.23 11.87
N SER A 124 -2.64 10.05 12.46
CA SER A 124 -1.81 8.88 12.17
C SER A 124 -2.45 7.94 11.15
N ILE A 125 -1.57 7.33 10.35
CA ILE A 125 -1.89 6.24 9.44
C ILE A 125 -1.00 5.06 9.84
N SER A 126 -1.58 3.88 9.93
CA SER A 126 -0.85 2.64 10.20
C SER A 126 -1.47 1.50 9.41
N GLY A 127 -0.76 0.39 9.31
CA GLY A 127 -1.25 -0.77 8.58
C GLY A 127 -0.15 -1.82 8.43
N GLY A 128 -0.45 -2.83 7.64
CA GLY A 128 0.51 -3.89 7.37
C GLY A 128 -0.14 -5.12 6.76
N PRO A 129 0.65 -6.20 6.59
CA PRO A 129 0.11 -7.49 6.20
C PRO A 129 -0.82 -8.03 7.29
N THR A 130 -1.64 -9.02 6.91
CA THR A 130 -2.68 -9.66 7.73
C THR A 130 -3.90 -8.77 8.00
N LEU A 131 -4.98 -9.42 8.41
CA LEU A 131 -6.24 -8.78 8.76
C LEU A 131 -6.20 -8.22 10.19
N ALA A 132 -6.77 -7.04 10.42
CA ALA A 132 -7.11 -6.58 11.75
C ALA A 132 -8.31 -7.38 12.32
N ASP A 133 -8.36 -7.55 13.65
CA ASP A 133 -9.38 -8.38 14.32
C ASP A 133 -10.80 -7.77 14.31
N ASP A 134 -10.94 -6.44 14.37
CA ASP A 134 -12.22 -5.72 14.40
C ASP A 134 -12.28 -4.59 13.35
N PRO A 135 -12.23 -4.93 12.05
CA PRO A 135 -12.30 -3.93 11.00
C PRO A 135 -13.70 -3.28 10.98
N LYS A 136 -13.75 -1.98 10.71
CA LYS A 136 -15.02 -1.29 10.44
C LYS A 136 -15.50 -1.52 9.01
N ILE A 137 -14.57 -1.78 8.10
CA ILE A 137 -14.81 -2.06 6.68
C ILE A 137 -13.91 -3.23 6.26
N THR A 138 -14.43 -4.14 5.45
CA THR A 138 -13.62 -5.12 4.72
C THR A 138 -13.91 -5.03 3.23
N PHE A 139 -12.87 -4.85 2.43
CA PHE A 139 -12.91 -5.00 0.98
C PHE A 139 -12.51 -6.44 0.64
N GLU A 140 -13.44 -7.20 0.08
CA GLU A 140 -13.20 -8.59 -0.34
C GLU A 140 -13.22 -8.64 -1.87
N GLY A 141 -12.16 -9.11 -2.52
CA GLY A 141 -12.09 -9.02 -3.98
C GLY A 141 -10.93 -9.76 -4.64
N GLN A 142 -10.72 -9.52 -5.93
CA GLN A 142 -9.56 -10.04 -6.65
C GLN A 142 -8.30 -9.28 -6.22
N THR A 143 -7.17 -9.97 -6.08
CA THR A 143 -5.89 -9.39 -5.65
C THR A 143 -5.53 -8.16 -6.49
N GLU A 144 -5.62 -8.27 -7.82
CA GLU A 144 -5.36 -7.15 -8.74
C GLU A 144 -6.23 -5.92 -8.43
N VAL A 145 -7.51 -6.12 -8.10
CA VAL A 145 -8.45 -5.05 -7.79
C VAL A 145 -8.06 -4.36 -6.49
N LEU A 146 -7.71 -5.13 -5.46
CA LEU A 146 -7.33 -4.60 -4.15
C LEU A 146 -6.02 -3.79 -4.24
N PHE A 147 -5.06 -4.22 -5.06
CA PHE A 147 -3.81 -3.48 -5.27
C PHE A 147 -4.00 -2.21 -6.09
N ARG A 148 -4.82 -2.24 -7.15
CA ARG A 148 -5.17 -1.03 -7.89
C ARG A 148 -5.85 0.02 -7.00
N MET A 149 -6.70 -0.40 -6.07
CA MET A 149 -7.31 0.51 -5.09
C MET A 149 -6.30 1.26 -4.20
N LEU A 150 -5.08 0.74 -4.04
CA LEU A 150 -4.07 1.35 -3.17
C LEU A 150 -3.26 2.47 -3.85
N GLY A 151 -3.11 2.45 -5.18
CA GLY A 151 -2.16 3.36 -5.83
C GLY A 151 -2.25 3.47 -7.34
N ASP A 152 -3.31 2.97 -7.98
CA ASP A 152 -3.59 3.22 -9.41
C ASP A 152 -4.57 4.39 -9.51
N ASP A 153 -4.06 5.60 -9.78
CA ASP A 153 -4.88 6.82 -9.90
C ASP A 153 -5.91 6.76 -11.04
N GLU A 154 -5.66 5.90 -12.04
CA GLU A 154 -6.59 5.66 -13.14
C GLU A 154 -7.67 4.64 -12.78
N PHE A 155 -7.58 3.99 -11.62
CA PHE A 155 -8.51 2.95 -11.19
C PHE A 155 -9.86 3.51 -10.78
N ASN A 156 -10.89 3.17 -11.56
CA ASN A 156 -12.27 3.49 -11.21
C ASN A 156 -12.88 2.45 -10.25
N GLY A 157 -12.68 2.66 -8.94
CA GLY A 157 -13.23 1.80 -7.89
C GLY A 157 -14.76 1.71 -7.90
N GLN A 158 -15.47 2.78 -8.26
CA GLN A 158 -16.93 2.74 -8.36
C GLN A 158 -17.41 1.79 -9.48
N LEU A 159 -16.75 1.84 -10.64
CA LEU A 159 -17.06 0.95 -11.76
C LEU A 159 -16.75 -0.50 -11.38
N ALA A 160 -15.60 -0.75 -10.75
CA ALA A 160 -15.22 -2.09 -10.30
C ALA A 160 -16.21 -2.66 -9.28
N PHE A 161 -16.71 -1.85 -8.35
CA PHE A 161 -17.76 -2.24 -7.41
C PHE A 161 -19.07 -2.60 -8.15
N VAL A 162 -19.51 -1.76 -9.09
CA VAL A 162 -20.73 -2.02 -9.89
C VAL A 162 -20.60 -3.28 -10.77
N GLN A 163 -19.36 -3.62 -11.16
CA GLN A 163 -19.05 -4.83 -11.91
C GLN A 163 -18.88 -6.08 -11.02
N ASN A 164 -19.10 -5.97 -9.70
CA ASN A 164 -18.88 -7.03 -8.72
C ASN A 164 -17.45 -7.59 -8.75
N ARG A 165 -16.45 -6.73 -8.96
CA ARG A 165 -15.03 -7.13 -8.92
C ARG A 165 -14.47 -7.16 -7.49
N PHE A 166 -15.18 -6.53 -6.56
CA PHE A 166 -14.97 -6.61 -5.12
C PHE A 166 -16.29 -6.28 -4.41
N ASP A 167 -16.40 -6.72 -3.16
CA ASP A 167 -17.48 -6.44 -2.24
C ASP A 167 -17.00 -5.55 -1.07
N ILE A 168 -17.93 -4.84 -0.45
CA ILE A 168 -17.69 -4.02 0.73
C ILE A 168 -18.55 -4.57 1.87
N ILE A 169 -17.89 -5.08 2.90
CA ILE A 169 -18.51 -5.57 4.13
C ILE A 169 -18.39 -4.47 5.19
N GLY A 170 -19.51 -4.03 5.74
CA GLY A 170 -19.58 -2.94 6.71
C GLY A 170 -20.40 -1.74 6.20
N PRO A 171 -20.39 -0.61 6.91
CA PRO A 171 -21.18 0.55 6.53
C PRO A 171 -20.62 1.24 5.28
N LEU A 172 -21.40 1.29 4.19
CA LEU A 172 -21.00 1.95 2.94
C LEU A 172 -20.64 3.44 3.13
N GLU A 173 -21.31 4.13 4.05
CA GLU A 173 -20.98 5.52 4.40
C GLU A 173 -19.57 5.63 4.98
N ARG A 174 -19.16 4.66 5.82
CA ARG A 174 -17.82 4.60 6.38
C ARG A 174 -16.77 4.39 5.29
N SER A 175 -17.05 3.49 4.34
CA SER A 175 -16.15 3.24 3.21
C SER A 175 -15.95 4.49 2.35
N ARG A 176 -17.00 5.28 2.12
CA ARG A 176 -16.88 6.55 1.40
C ARG A 176 -16.01 7.57 2.15
N GLN A 177 -16.28 7.75 3.45
CA GLN A 177 -15.49 8.66 4.29
C GLN A 177 -14.00 8.27 4.33
N PHE A 178 -13.71 6.97 4.39
CA PHE A 178 -12.33 6.48 4.30
C PHE A 178 -11.70 6.79 2.96
N ASN A 179 -12.38 6.52 1.85
CA ASN A 179 -11.85 6.83 0.52
C ASN A 179 -11.61 8.34 0.33
N GLU A 180 -12.54 9.20 0.78
CA GLU A 180 -12.38 10.66 0.78
C GLU A 180 -11.17 11.11 1.63
N THR A 181 -10.92 10.42 2.76
CA THR A 181 -9.74 10.68 3.60
C THR A 181 -8.45 10.29 2.88
N MET A 182 -8.41 9.11 2.25
CA MET A 182 -7.23 8.65 1.53
C MET A 182 -6.94 9.48 0.27
N GLU A 183 -7.97 9.96 -0.43
CA GLU A 183 -7.84 10.91 -1.54
C GLU A 183 -7.20 12.23 -1.06
N ALA A 184 -7.69 12.80 0.05
CA ALA A 184 -7.10 14.00 0.63
C ALA A 184 -5.65 13.80 1.11
N VAL A 185 -5.34 12.62 1.66
CA VAL A 185 -3.97 12.22 2.03
C VAL A 185 -3.07 12.18 0.78
N GLY A 186 -3.54 11.56 -0.31
CA GLY A 186 -2.84 11.52 -1.60
C GLY A 186 -2.56 12.92 -2.15
N GLU A 187 -3.58 13.78 -2.21
CA GLU A 187 -3.43 15.18 -2.65
C GLU A 187 -2.42 15.96 -1.79
N ALA A 188 -2.43 15.74 -0.47
CA ALA A 188 -1.48 16.37 0.44
C ALA A 188 -0.05 15.88 0.23
N MET A 189 0.13 14.62 -0.18
CA MET A 189 1.44 14.04 -0.53
C MET A 189 1.96 14.59 -1.86
N GLU A 190 1.12 14.65 -2.91
CA GLU A 190 1.50 15.20 -4.21
C GLU A 190 1.95 16.67 -4.14
N ALA A 191 1.35 17.45 -3.25
CA ALA A 191 1.69 18.86 -3.06
C ALA A 191 3.11 19.09 -2.49
N LEU A 192 3.83 18.03 -2.10
CA LEU A 192 5.19 18.08 -1.57
C LEU A 192 6.28 17.99 -2.65
N VAL A 193 5.94 17.57 -3.88
CA VAL A 193 6.86 17.25 -4.97
C VAL A 193 7.05 18.41 -5.95
#